data_AF-A0A7X7SCN3-F1
#
_entry.id   AF-A0A7X7SCN3-F1
#
_cell.length_a   1.000
_cell.length_b   1.000
_cell.length_c   1.000
_cell.angle_alpha   90.00
_cell.angle_beta   90.00
_cell.angle_gamma   90.00
#
_symmetry.space_group_name_H-M   'P 1'
#
loop_
_entity.id
_entity.type
_entity.pdbx_description
1 polymer ?
#
loop_
_entity_poly.entity_id
_entity_poly.type
_entity_poly.pdbx_seq_one_letter_code
_entity_poly.pdbx_strand_id
1 'polypeptide(L)'
;EIPTPIVSASVPAPDTQSREIPVPPPADLKLIPLEGQGRFAEFEGELRAAPLINEAPTRYRVVRWQSNRWQILCHVYGEASKLRSLQDKRVRVKGREYWIQGAAATVLVPDQIQETASP
;
A
#
# COMPACT_ATOMS: atom_id res chain seq x y z
N GLU A 1 -57.44 -2.45 18.21
CA GLU A 1 -56.17 -2.07 18.84
C GLU A 1 -55.04 -2.86 18.19
N ILE A 2 -53.92 -2.23 17.87
CA ILE A 2 -52.73 -2.84 17.24
C ILE A 2 -51.59 -2.71 18.29
N PRO A 3 -50.63 -3.64 18.35
CA PRO A 3 -49.28 -3.16 18.07
C PRO A 3 -48.46 -4.04 17.13
N THR A 4 -47.85 -3.31 16.20
CA THR A 4 -46.79 -3.56 15.22
C THR A 4 -45.70 -4.56 15.65
N PRO A 5 -45.22 -5.43 14.75
CA PRO A 5 -43.91 -6.05 14.92
C PRO A 5 -42.82 -4.98 14.77
N ILE A 6 -41.89 -4.97 15.71
CA ILE A 6 -40.77 -4.04 15.80
C ILE A 6 -39.82 -4.30 14.62
N VAL A 7 -39.72 -3.33 13.72
CA VAL A 7 -38.76 -3.31 12.62
C VAL A 7 -37.36 -3.22 13.22
N SER A 8 -36.59 -4.30 13.07
CA SER A 8 -35.17 -4.33 13.43
C SER A 8 -34.42 -3.38 12.50
N ALA A 9 -33.98 -2.23 13.03
CA ALA A 9 -33.12 -1.30 12.30
C ALA A 9 -31.75 -1.95 12.07
N SER A 10 -31.63 -2.72 10.99
CA SER A 10 -30.34 -3.17 10.48
C SER A 10 -29.62 -1.94 9.93
N VAL A 11 -28.70 -1.42 10.72
CA VAL A 11 -27.71 -0.43 10.29
C VAL A 11 -27.05 -0.95 8.99
N PRO A 12 -27.10 -0.22 7.87
CA PRO A 12 -26.28 -0.60 6.73
C PRO A 12 -24.83 -0.39 7.15
N ALA A 13 -24.11 -1.49 7.32
CA ALA A 13 -22.66 -1.47 7.37
C ALA A 13 -22.18 -0.68 6.13
N PRO A 14 -21.27 0.29 6.25
CA PRO A 14 -20.62 0.85 5.09
C PRO A 14 -19.83 -0.30 4.46
N ASP A 15 -20.45 -0.94 3.48
CA ASP A 15 -19.83 -1.86 2.55
C ASP A 15 -18.79 -1.03 1.79
N THR A 16 -17.63 -0.88 2.42
CA THR A 16 -16.42 -0.40 1.77
C THR A 16 -15.95 -1.58 0.93
N GLN A 17 -16.76 -1.94 -0.08
CA GLN A 17 -16.28 -2.53 -1.30
C GLN A 17 -15.34 -1.50 -1.90
N SER A 18 -14.09 -1.50 -1.42
CA SER A 18 -12.94 -1.13 -2.22
C SER A 18 -13.11 -1.90 -3.52
N ARG A 19 -13.69 -1.24 -4.52
CA ARG A 19 -13.61 -1.69 -5.89
C ARG A 19 -12.13 -1.81 -6.14
N GLU A 20 -11.65 -3.06 -6.14
CA GLU A 20 -10.30 -3.41 -6.53
C GLU A 20 -10.20 -2.99 -8.01
N ILE A 21 -9.85 -1.73 -8.23
CA ILE A 21 -9.59 -1.19 -9.55
C ILE A 21 -8.30 -1.89 -9.93
N PRO A 22 -8.26 -2.76 -10.95
CA PRO A 22 -7.01 -3.36 -11.40
C PRO A 22 -6.13 -2.20 -11.89
N VAL A 23 -5.27 -1.70 -11.00
CA VAL A 23 -4.35 -0.63 -11.34
C VAL A 23 -3.40 -1.23 -12.36
N PRO A 24 -3.36 -0.72 -13.59
CA PRO A 24 -2.44 -1.23 -14.59
C PRO A 24 -1.01 -1.11 -14.04
N PRO A 25 -0.12 -2.06 -14.38
CA PRO A 25 1.28 -1.93 -14.00
C PRO A 25 1.76 -0.54 -14.45
N PRO A 26 2.44 0.22 -13.59
CA PRO A 26 2.88 1.55 -13.93
C PRO A 26 3.63 1.55 -15.26
N ALA A 27 3.15 2.34 -16.22
CA ALA A 27 3.68 2.33 -17.59
C ALA A 27 5.17 2.74 -17.67
N ASP A 28 5.70 3.32 -16.60
CA ASP A 28 7.09 3.78 -16.49
C ASP A 28 8.04 2.71 -15.90
N LEU A 29 7.53 1.56 -15.44
CA LEU A 29 8.33 0.53 -14.78
C LEU A 29 8.85 -0.52 -15.77
N LYS A 30 10.17 -0.67 -15.85
CA LYS A 30 10.82 -1.83 -16.49
C LYS A 30 10.65 -3.07 -15.62
N LEU A 31 9.52 -3.75 -15.78
CA LEU A 31 9.22 -5.00 -15.11
C LEU A 31 10.24 -6.08 -15.52
N ILE A 32 10.71 -6.87 -14.54
CA ILE A 32 11.46 -8.09 -14.84
C ILE A 32 10.43 -9.13 -15.32
N PRO A 33 10.69 -9.86 -16.41
CA PRO A 33 9.84 -10.97 -16.86
C PRO A 33 10.01 -12.17 -15.89
N LEU A 34 9.47 -12.03 -14.69
CA LEU A 34 9.50 -13.01 -13.61
C LEU A 34 8.09 -13.55 -13.37
N GLU A 35 7.96 -14.86 -13.13
CA GLU A 35 6.70 -15.42 -12.66
C GLU A 35 6.36 -14.89 -11.26
N GLY A 36 5.16 -14.31 -11.08
CA GLY A 36 4.72 -13.74 -9.81
C GLY A 36 4.61 -12.22 -9.75
N GLN A 37 4.64 -11.52 -10.90
CA GLN A 37 4.23 -10.12 -10.99
C GLN A 37 2.75 -9.95 -10.59
N GLY A 38 2.42 -8.85 -9.92
CA GLY A 38 1.04 -8.54 -9.53
C GLY A 38 0.48 -9.43 -8.42
N ARG A 39 1.35 -10.08 -7.63
CA ARG A 39 0.92 -10.83 -6.45
C ARG A 39 0.36 -9.88 -5.40
N PHE A 40 -0.66 -10.32 -4.69
CA PHE A 40 -1.20 -9.55 -3.58
C PHE A 40 -0.24 -9.69 -2.39
N ALA A 41 0.20 -8.56 -1.86
CA ALA A 41 1.13 -8.49 -0.76
C ALA A 41 0.69 -7.41 0.23
N GLU A 42 1.08 -7.63 1.49
CA GLU A 42 0.83 -6.70 2.58
C GLU A 42 2.13 -6.41 3.31
N PHE A 43 2.39 -5.13 3.53
CA PHE A 43 3.56 -4.65 4.23
C PHE A 43 3.16 -3.68 5.32
N GLU A 44 3.82 -3.77 6.48
CA GLU A 44 3.63 -2.84 7.58
C GLU A 44 4.98 -2.29 8.04
N GLY A 45 5.07 -0.97 8.11
CA GLY A 45 6.29 -0.26 8.50
C GLY A 45 6.07 1.24 8.48
N GLU A 46 7.16 2.00 8.47
CA GLU A 46 7.14 3.46 8.41
C GLU A 46 7.27 3.93 6.97
N LEU A 47 6.41 4.83 6.53
CA LEU A 47 6.47 5.40 5.19
C LEU A 47 7.50 6.51 5.15
N ARG A 48 8.63 6.26 4.48
CA ARG A 48 9.71 7.25 4.32
C ARG A 48 9.76 7.75 2.89
N ALA A 49 10.01 9.04 2.72
CA ALA A 49 10.43 9.55 1.42
C ALA A 49 11.84 9.07 1.11
N ALA A 50 12.04 8.54 -0.10
CA ALA A 50 13.36 8.25 -0.64
C ALA A 50 13.84 9.46 -1.46
N PRO A 51 15.08 9.93 -1.24
CA PRO A 51 15.62 11.01 -2.06
C PRO A 51 15.82 10.50 -3.50
N LEU A 52 15.57 11.37 -4.49
CA LEU A 52 15.52 11.04 -5.94
C LEU A 52 16.88 10.68 -6.58
N ILE A 53 17.87 10.31 -5.78
CA ILE A 53 19.28 10.26 -6.14
C ILE A 53 19.71 8.91 -6.73
N ASN A 54 18.83 7.91 -6.75
CA ASN A 54 19.08 6.59 -7.31
C ASN A 54 17.88 6.17 -8.16
N GLU A 55 18.08 5.20 -9.04
CA GLU A 55 17.12 4.41 -9.87
C GLU A 55 15.90 3.83 -9.11
N ALA A 56 15.59 4.34 -7.91
CA ALA A 56 14.39 4.06 -7.18
C ALA A 56 13.18 4.49 -8.02
N PRO A 57 12.29 3.54 -8.32
CA PRO A 57 11.14 3.77 -9.19
C PRO A 57 10.11 4.75 -8.61
N THR A 58 10.15 4.96 -7.29
CA THR A 58 9.17 5.75 -6.57
C THR A 58 9.81 6.57 -5.44
N ARG A 59 9.16 7.69 -5.10
CA ARG A 59 9.61 8.64 -4.06
C ARG A 59 9.34 8.17 -2.63
N TYR A 60 8.64 7.07 -2.44
CA TYR A 60 8.20 6.61 -1.12
C TYR A 60 8.49 5.13 -0.95
N ARG A 61 8.89 4.76 0.25
CA ARG A 61 9.21 3.37 0.62
C ARG A 61 8.68 3.07 2.01
N VAL A 62 8.18 1.85 2.19
CA VAL A 62 7.89 1.32 3.52
C VAL A 62 9.18 0.74 4.07
N VAL A 63 9.59 1.20 5.24
CA VAL A 63 10.76 0.69 5.95
C VAL A 63 10.35 0.10 7.28
N ARG A 64 11.12 -0.87 7.76
CA ARG A 64 10.95 -1.42 9.10
C ARG A 64 12.29 -1.48 9.81
N TRP A 65 12.31 -1.07 11.06
CA TRP A 65 13.49 -1.24 11.91
C TRP A 65 13.64 -2.71 12.27
N GLN A 66 14.67 -3.37 11.74
CA GLN A 66 14.97 -4.78 12.00
C GLN A 66 16.49 -4.99 12.07
N SER A 67 16.94 -5.82 13.01
CA SER A 67 18.37 -6.15 13.18
C SER A 67 19.24 -4.88 13.32
N ASN A 68 18.78 -3.91 14.12
CA ASN A 68 19.47 -2.65 14.36
C ASN A 68 19.76 -1.82 13.10
N ARG A 69 18.96 -2.00 12.04
CA ARG A 69 19.02 -1.22 10.80
C ARG A 69 17.64 -0.98 10.21
N TRP A 70 17.48 0.07 9.41
CA TRP A 70 16.28 0.25 8.58
C TRP A 70 16.36 -0.69 7.39
N GLN A 71 15.39 -1.60 7.26
CA GLN A 71 15.21 -2.44 6.07
C GLN A 71 14.09 -1.89 5.21
N ILE A 72 14.33 -1.81 3.91
CA ILE A 72 13.30 -1.45 2.92
C ILE A 72 12.46 -2.69 2.68
N LEU A 73 11.16 -2.62 3.00
CA LEU A 73 10.23 -3.70 2.73
C LEU A 73 9.73 -3.66 1.29
N CYS A 74 9.27 -2.49 0.86
CA CYS A 74 8.80 -2.26 -0.51
C CYS A 74 8.85 -0.78 -0.86
N HIS A 75 8.92 -0.50 -2.17
CA HIS A 75 8.71 0.82 -2.74
C HIS A 75 7.21 1.03 -2.97
N VAL A 76 6.66 2.14 -2.52
CA VAL A 76 5.23 2.43 -2.73
C VAL A 76 5.07 3.25 -3.99
N TYR A 77 4.32 2.70 -4.95
CA TYR A 77 3.90 3.42 -6.15
C TYR A 77 2.60 4.16 -5.89
N GLY A 78 2.49 5.41 -6.28
CA GLY A 78 1.23 6.14 -6.11
C GLY A 78 1.40 7.64 -6.18
N GLU A 79 0.28 8.34 -5.98
CA GLU A 79 0.23 9.79 -6.01
C GLU A 79 1.00 10.40 -4.83
N ALA A 80 1.99 11.24 -5.13
CA ALA A 80 2.86 11.85 -4.13
C ALA A 80 2.08 12.64 -3.07
N SER A 81 0.99 13.32 -3.44
CA SER A 81 0.16 14.09 -2.51
C SER A 81 -0.46 13.22 -1.40
N LYS A 82 -0.96 12.03 -1.74
CA LYS A 82 -1.54 11.09 -0.77
C LYS A 82 -0.47 10.52 0.16
N LEU A 83 0.66 10.13 -0.41
CA LEU A 83 1.78 9.54 0.34
C LEU A 83 2.48 10.57 1.22
N ARG A 84 2.53 11.84 0.81
CA ARG A 84 3.08 12.94 1.62
C ARG A 84 2.33 13.13 2.94
N SER A 85 1.00 13.04 2.94
CA SER A 85 0.19 13.13 4.17
C SER A 85 0.46 11.98 5.14
N LEU A 86 0.96 10.85 4.64
CA LEU A 86 1.30 9.65 5.39
C LEU A 86 2.82 9.52 5.66
N GLN A 87 3.60 10.53 5.28
CA GLN A 87 5.05 10.52 5.43
C GLN A 87 5.45 10.51 6.92
N ASP A 88 6.49 9.76 7.25
CA ASP A 88 7.03 9.56 8.60
C ASP A 88 6.02 8.96 9.59
N LYS A 89 4.90 8.42 9.08
CA LYS A 89 3.91 7.68 9.86
C LYS A 89 4.08 6.18 9.66
N ARG A 90 3.66 5.42 10.65
CA ARG A 90 3.52 3.97 10.51
C ARG A 90 2.28 3.68 9.66
N VAL A 91 2.45 2.87 8.63
CA VAL A 91 1.41 2.52 7.68
C VAL A 91 1.35 1.02 7.45
N ARG A 92 0.14 0.54 7.18
CA ARG A 92 -0.10 -0.78 6.59
C ARG A 92 -0.55 -0.58 5.16
N VAL A 93 0.19 -1.18 4.24
CA VAL A 93 -0.02 -1.05 2.80
C VAL A 93 -0.36 -2.42 2.24
N LYS A 94 -1.47 -2.50 1.52
CA LYS A 94 -1.93 -3.72 0.85
C LYS A 94 -2.07 -3.43 -0.64
N GLY A 95 -1.65 -4.36 -1.48
CA GLY A 95 -1.83 -4.20 -2.91
C GLY A 95 -1.03 -5.19 -3.72
N ARG A 96 -0.70 -4.79 -4.94
CA ARG A 96 -0.06 -5.64 -5.94
C ARG A 96 1.43 -5.34 -5.97
N GLU A 97 2.27 -6.34 -5.70
CA GLU A 97 3.72 -6.20 -5.78
C GLU A 97 4.24 -6.51 -7.19
N TYR A 98 5.25 -5.76 -7.60
CA TYR A 98 5.90 -5.87 -8.89
C TYR A 98 7.42 -5.85 -8.73
N TRP A 99 8.08 -6.79 -9.39
CA TRP A 99 9.53 -6.83 -9.45
C TRP A 99 10.02 -6.02 -10.64
N ILE A 100 10.88 -5.04 -10.37
CA ILE A 100 11.43 -4.20 -11.43
C ILE A 100 12.95 -4.35 -11.51
N GLN A 101 13.49 -4.11 -12.69
CA GLN A 101 14.92 -4.19 -12.91
C GLN A 101 15.63 -3.02 -12.20
N GLY A 102 16.70 -3.30 -11.47
CA GLY A 102 17.52 -2.26 -10.80
C GLY A 102 17.02 -1.83 -9.41
N ALA A 103 15.86 -2.31 -8.93
CA ALA A 103 15.39 -2.00 -7.58
C ALA A 103 15.89 -3.01 -6.53
N ALA A 104 16.24 -2.50 -5.35
CA ALA A 104 16.64 -3.31 -4.21
C ALA A 104 15.47 -4.01 -3.49
N ALA A 105 14.23 -3.62 -3.79
CA ALA A 105 13.01 -4.19 -3.23
C ALA A 105 11.86 -4.10 -4.24
N THR A 106 10.77 -4.83 -4.00
CA THR A 106 9.59 -4.81 -4.87
C THR A 106 8.87 -3.48 -4.83
N VAL A 107 8.21 -3.16 -5.94
CA VAL A 107 7.31 -2.01 -6.04
C VAL A 107 5.90 -2.47 -5.76
N LEU A 108 5.35 -2.01 -4.65
CA LEU A 108 3.96 -2.23 -4.28
C LEU A 108 3.10 -1.11 -4.84
N VAL A 109 2.13 -1.47 -5.66
CA VAL A 109 1.02 -0.61 -6.04
C VAL A 109 -0.09 -0.81 -5.00
N PRO A 110 -0.31 0.16 -4.10
CA PRO A 110 -1.28 0.05 -3.03
C PRO A 110 -2.70 0.10 -3.59
N ASP A 111 -3.49 -0.92 -3.27
CA ASP A 111 -4.95 -0.84 -3.33
C ASP A 111 -5.48 -0.10 -2.09
N GLN A 112 -4.85 -0.37 -0.94
CA GLN A 112 -5.19 0.25 0.33
C GLN A 112 -3.94 0.68 1.10
N ILE A 113 -3.97 1.89 1.64
CA ILE A 113 -2.96 2.39 2.57
C ILE A 113 -3.66 3.04 3.77
N GLN A 114 -3.27 2.63 4.98
CA GLN A 114 -3.83 3.16 6.22
C GLN A 114 -2.70 3.45 7.20
N GLU A 115 -2.83 4.57 7.93
CA GLU A 115 -2.01 4.83 9.10
C GLU A 115 -2.34 3.81 10.20
N THR A 116 -1.32 3.26 10.85
CA THR A 116 -1.47 2.36 11.99
C THR A 116 -0.83 2.96 13.23
N ALA A 117 -1.41 2.67 14.39
CA ALA A 117 -0.82 3.08 15.66
C ALA A 117 0.52 2.36 15.87
N SER A 118 1.51 3.09 16.39
CA SER A 118 2.73 2.46 16.91
C SER A 118 2.35 1.60 18.13
N PRO A 119 2.85 0.35 18.22
CA PRO A 119 2.65 -0.49 19.40
C PRO A 119 3.35 0.08 20.64
#